data_AF-A0A3R6H242-F1
#
_entry.id   AF-A0A3R6H242-F1
#
_cell.length_a   1.000
_cell.length_b   1.000
_cell.length_c   1.000
_cell.angle_alpha   90.00
_cell.angle_beta   90.00
_cell.angle_gamma   90.00
#
_symmetry.space_group_name_H-M   'P 1'
#
loop_
_entity.id
_entity.type
_entity.pdbx_description
1 polymer ?
#
loop_
_entity_poly.entity_id
_entity_poly.type
_entity_poly.pdbx_seq_one_letter_code
_entity_poly.pdbx_strand_id
1 'polypeptide(L)'
;MTKLILYSKAGHLLLDEPFNASPIAAEEIRMHITESARTRGIILIDHNFRVVHKIVNHTLLLDQCYLKKTKEKKKLIPYGHYRPG
;
A
#
# COMPACT_ATOMS: atom_id res chain seq x y z
N MET A 1 -6.43 1.35 15.01
CA MET A 1 -5.03 1.59 15.45
C MET A 1 -4.21 2.36 14.41
N THR A 2 -4.36 2.05 13.11
CA THR A 2 -3.60 2.62 11.98
C THR A 2 -3.65 4.16 11.85
N LYS A 3 -4.76 4.81 12.23
CA LYS A 3 -4.85 6.28 12.19
C LYS A 3 -3.85 6.99 13.12
N LEU A 4 -3.42 6.36 14.23
CA LEU A 4 -2.56 7.02 15.22
C LEU A 4 -1.09 7.09 14.78
N ILE A 5 -0.60 6.06 14.09
CA ILE A 5 0.82 5.98 13.69
C ILE A 5 1.16 6.97 12.57
N LEU A 6 0.17 7.33 11.73
CA LEU A 6 0.30 8.32 10.67
C LEU A 6 0.60 9.73 11.20
N TYR A 7 0.30 10.02 12.46
CA TYR A 7 0.58 11.33 13.08
C TYR A 7 1.78 11.30 14.04
N SER A 8 2.51 10.17 14.08
CA SER A 8 3.76 10.10 14.83
C SER A 8 4.85 10.98 14.21
N LYS A 9 5.87 11.34 15.00
CA LYS A 9 7.05 12.11 14.55
C LYS A 9 8.05 11.26 13.75
N ALA A 10 7.75 9.99 13.47
CA ALA A 10 8.65 9.11 12.75
C ALA A 10 8.81 9.55 11.28
N GLY A 11 10.07 9.61 10.80
CA GLY A 11 10.36 9.94 9.40
C GLY A 11 10.02 8.81 8.42
N HIS A 12 9.89 7.58 8.91
CA HIS A 12 9.53 6.40 8.15
C HIS A 12 8.44 5.61 8.87
N LEU A 13 7.46 5.12 8.12
CA LEU A 13 6.32 4.35 8.64
C LEU A 13 6.23 3.00 7.94
N LEU A 14 5.96 1.95 8.72
CA LEU A 14 5.58 0.63 8.22
C LEU A 14 4.12 0.38 8.57
N LEU A 15 3.28 0.16 7.56
CA LEU A 15 1.84 -0.08 7.71
C LEU A 15 1.53 -1.52 7.30
N ASP A 16 0.94 -2.27 8.21
CA ASP A 16 0.48 -3.64 7.97
C ASP A 16 -1.04 -3.64 7.83
N GLU A 17 -1.52 -4.05 6.65
CA GLU A 17 -2.93 -4.06 6.22
C GLU A 17 -3.75 -2.79 6.53
N PRO A 18 -3.29 -1.59 6.12
CA PRO A 18 -4.01 -0.35 6.40
C PRO A 18 -5.42 -0.27 5.77
N PHE A 19 -5.71 -1.04 4.72
CA PHE A 19 -6.98 -1.02 4.00
C PHE A 19 -7.93 -2.16 4.37
N ASN A 20 -7.62 -2.94 5.42
CA ASN A 20 -8.55 -3.89 6.01
C ASN A 20 -9.66 -3.17 6.82
N ALA A 21 -10.50 -2.44 6.10
CA ALA A 21 -11.59 -1.61 6.61
C ALA A 21 -12.73 -1.51 5.58
N SER A 22 -13.86 -0.90 5.97
CA SER A 22 -14.95 -0.64 5.03
C SER A 22 -14.49 0.23 3.84
N PRO A 23 -15.12 0.16 2.65
CA PRO A 23 -14.67 0.92 1.48
C PRO A 23 -14.54 2.42 1.72
N ILE A 24 -15.44 3.01 2.50
CA ILE A 24 -15.41 4.42 2.89
C ILE A 24 -14.20 4.70 3.80
N ALA A 25 -13.97 3.86 4.80
CA ALA A 25 -12.83 4.01 5.71
C ALA A 25 -11.49 3.80 5.00
N ALA A 26 -11.41 2.87 4.05
CA ALA A 26 -10.21 2.64 3.24
C ALA A 26 -9.86 3.88 2.39
N GLU A 27 -10.86 4.59 1.87
CA GLU A 27 -10.65 5.83 1.11
C GLU A 27 -10.15 6.96 2.02
N GLU A 28 -10.71 7.12 3.22
CA GLU A 28 -10.21 8.07 4.22
C GLU A 28 -8.75 7.78 4.61
N ILE A 29 -8.43 6.51 4.87
CA ILE A 29 -7.07 6.07 5.19
C ILE A 29 -6.12 6.36 4.01
N ARG A 30 -6.56 6.12 2.78
CA ARG A 30 -5.80 6.43 1.56
C ARG A 30 -5.45 7.91 1.48
N MET A 31 -6.38 8.81 1.79
CA MET A 31 -6.11 10.26 1.80
C MET A 31 -5.04 10.63 2.84
N HIS A 32 -5.17 10.12 4.07
CA HIS A 32 -4.20 10.38 5.12
C HIS A 32 -2.80 9.84 4.82
N ILE A 33 -2.70 8.63 4.25
CA ILE A 33 -1.42 8.05 3.82
C ILE A 33 -0.78 8.91 2.72
N THR A 34 -1.58 9.36 1.75
CA THR A 34 -1.09 10.19 0.64
C THR A 34 -0.51 11.51 1.14
N GLU A 35 -1.19 12.19 2.06
CA GLU A 35 -0.69 13.44 2.63
C GLU A 35 0.56 13.22 3.49
N SER A 36 0.58 12.15 4.28
CA SER A 36 1.75 11.74 5.08
C SER A 36 2.99 11.44 4.22
N ALA A 37 2.80 10.80 3.06
CA ALA A 37 3.87 10.40 2.15
C ALA A 37 4.59 11.58 1.48
N ARG A 38 4.03 12.80 1.54
CA ARG A 38 4.67 14.01 0.99
C ARG A 38 5.94 14.40 1.73
N THR A 39 6.05 14.02 3.00
CA THR A 39 7.16 14.41 3.89
C THR A 39 7.85 13.23 4.54
N ARG A 40 7.31 12.00 4.38
CA ARG A 40 7.79 10.79 5.07
C ARG A 40 7.88 9.59 4.13
N GLY A 41 8.81 8.70 4.42
CA GLY A 41 8.87 7.40 3.76
C GLY A 41 7.80 6.46 4.31
N ILE A 42 7.05 5.79 3.45
CA ILE A 42 6.03 4.82 3.88
C ILE A 42 6.25 3.51 3.14
N ILE A 43 6.38 2.43 3.90
CA ILE A 43 6.29 1.05 3.42
C ILE A 43 4.94 0.53 3.88
N LEU A 44 4.14 0.01 2.96
CA LEU A 44 2.83 -0.57 3.30
C LEU A 44 2.71 -1.95 2.66
N ILE A 45 2.09 -2.85 3.40
CA ILE A 45 1.80 -4.22 2.98
C ILE A 45 0.30 -4.38 3.08
N ASP A 46 -0.35 -4.79 2.00
CA ASP A 46 -1.81 -4.96 1.98
C ASP A 46 -2.22 -5.94 0.88
N HIS A 47 -3.32 -6.64 1.10
CA HIS A 47 -3.91 -7.57 0.13
C HIS A 47 -4.78 -6.85 -0.93
N ASN A 48 -5.26 -5.64 -0.65
CA ASN A 48 -6.11 -4.84 -1.54
C ASN A 48 -5.29 -4.05 -2.56
N PHE A 49 -4.79 -4.75 -3.58
CA PHE A 49 -3.98 -4.15 -4.64
C PHE A 49 -4.66 -2.96 -5.33
N ARG A 50 -5.99 -2.95 -5.47
CA ARG A 50 -6.74 -1.88 -6.15
C ARG A 50 -6.56 -0.52 -5.47
N VAL A 51 -6.51 -0.49 -4.13
CA VAL A 51 -6.34 0.75 -3.37
C VAL A 51 -4.86 1.12 -3.29
N VAL A 52 -3.99 0.14 -2.98
CA VAL A 52 -2.54 0.31 -2.89
C VAL A 52 -1.96 0.92 -4.17
N HIS A 53 -2.34 0.37 -5.33
CA HIS A 53 -1.82 0.78 -6.64
C HIS A 53 -2.03 2.27 -6.92
N LYS A 54 -3.04 2.91 -6.31
CA LYS A 54 -3.35 4.33 -6.55
C LYS A 54 -2.39 5.29 -5.85
N ILE A 55 -1.66 4.85 -4.82
CA ILE A 55 -0.89 5.74 -3.95
C ILE A 55 0.60 5.43 -3.90
N VAL A 56 1.02 4.22 -4.28
CA VAL A 56 2.43 3.81 -4.19
C VAL A 56 3.25 4.35 -5.36
N ASN A 57 4.45 4.82 -5.07
CA ASN A 57 5.47 5.19 -6.07
C ASN A 57 6.31 3.99 -6.53
N HIS A 58 6.41 2.96 -5.68
CA HIS A 58 7.16 1.74 -5.95
C HIS A 58 6.36 0.52 -5.49
N THR A 59 6.35 -0.52 -6.32
CA THR A 59 5.72 -1.79 -6.00
C THR A 59 6.78 -2.89 -5.93
N LEU A 60 6.75 -3.63 -4.83
CA LEU A 60 7.59 -4.78 -4.58
C LEU A 60 6.66 -6.00 -4.43
N LEU A 61 6.98 -7.08 -5.13
CA LEU A 61 6.29 -8.35 -4.99
C LEU A 61 7.14 -9.26 -4.11
N LEU A 62 6.59 -9.68 -2.98
CA LEU A 62 7.17 -10.72 -2.15
C LEU A 62 6.52 -12.06 -2.54
N ASP A 63 7.32 -12.97 -3.09
CA ASP A 63 6.88 -14.30 -3.51
C ASP A 63 7.97 -15.32 -3.19
N GLN A 64 7.59 -16.45 -2.59
CA GLN A 64 8.52 -17.50 -2.14
C GLN A 64 9.71 -16.96 -1.32
N CYS A 65 9.43 -16.05 -0.37
CA CYS A 65 10.44 -15.37 0.44
C CYS A 65 11.46 -14.53 -0.35
N TYR A 66 11.20 -14.23 -1.63
CA TYR A 66 12.04 -13.41 -2.48
C TYR A 66 11.33 -12.13 -2.91
N LEU A 67 12.01 -11.00 -2.75
CA LEU A 67 11.46 -9.68 -3.06
C LEU A 67 11.88 -9.22 -4.46
N LYS A 68 10.91 -9.03 -5.35
CA LYS A 68 11.11 -8.59 -6.73
C LYS A 68 10.58 -7.17 -6.91
N LYS A 69 11.39 -6.27 -7.46
CA LYS A 69 10.89 -4.98 -7.96
C LYS A 69 10.04 -5.24 -9.21
N THR A 70 8.80 -4.76 -9.20
CA THR A 70 7.93 -4.83 -10.37
C THR A 70 7.48 -3.45 -10.79
N LYS A 71 7.71 -3.11 -12.07
CA LYS A 71 7.21 -1.88 -12.68
C LYS A 71 5.94 -2.14 -13.52
N GLU A 72 5.65 -3.40 -13.82
CA GLU A 72 4.62 -3.79 -14.77
C GLU A 72 3.45 -4.44 -14.06
N LYS A 73 2.28 -3.78 -14.07
CA LYS A 73 1.04 -4.29 -13.47
C LYS A 73 0.67 -5.68 -14.00
N LYS A 74 1.02 -5.98 -15.26
CA LYS A 74 0.78 -7.28 -15.89
C LYS A 74 1.51 -8.43 -15.20
N LYS A 75 2.66 -8.17 -14.57
CA LYS A 75 3.41 -9.18 -13.80
C LYS A 75 2.71 -9.57 -12.50
N LEU A 76 1.67 -8.85 -12.08
CA LEU A 76 0.86 -9.15 -10.90
C LEU A 76 -0.41 -9.97 -11.23
N ILE A 77 -0.75 -10.12 -12.52
CA ILE A 77 -1.90 -10.92 -12.99
C ILE A 77 -1.78 -12.39 -12.58
N PRO A 78 -0.62 -13.06 -12.76
CA PRO A 78 -0.48 -14.48 -12.39
C PRO A 78 -0.70 -14.75 -10.90
N TYR A 79 -0.52 -13.72 -10.06
CA TYR A 79 -0.66 -13.82 -8.60
C TYR A 79 -2.09 -13.52 -8.12
N GLY A 80 -3.06 -13.36 -9.05
CA GLY A 80 -4.46 -13.10 -8.71
C GLY A 80 -4.76 -11.69 -8.19
N HIS A 81 -3.73 -10.83 -8.05
CA HIS A 81 -3.84 -9.48 -7.50
C HIS A 81 -4.29 -8.43 -8.52
N TYR A 82 -4.30 -8.75 -9.81
CA TYR A 82 -4.77 -7.85 -10.87
C TYR A 82 -5.60 -8.62 -11.91
N ARG A 83 -6.87 -8.25 -12.06
CA ARG A 83 -7.70 -8.69 -13.20
C ARG A 83 -7.77 -7.53 -14.20
N PRO A 84 -7.27 -7.68 -15.43
CA PRO A 84 -7.56 -6.72 -16.49
C PRO A 84 -9.07 -6.75 -16.74
N GLY A 85 -9.71 -5.60 -16.58
CA GLY A 85 -11.07 -5.35 -17.06
C GLY A 85 -11.02 -4.71 -18.43
#